data_AF-A0A4V2MJ27-F1
#
_entry.id   AF-A0A4V2MJ27-F1
#
_cell.length_a   1.000
_cell.length_b   1.000
_cell.length_c   1.000
_cell.angle_alpha   90.00
_cell.angle_beta   90.00
_cell.angle_gamma   90.00
#
_symmetry.space_group_name_H-M   'P 1'
#
loop_
_entity.id
_entity.type
_entity.pdbx_description
1 polymer ?
#
loop_
_entity_poly.entity_id
_entity_poly.type
_entity_poly.pdbx_seq_one_letter_code
_entity_poly.pdbx_strand_id
1 'polypeptide(L)'
;MKRIKIIPFTLFRDRYALAIKSNMMLTKRNLSLLVCTILLGCAPFKTPQFRMPSLLDVEVLKWDGSSPTIRTKAVCYNQNHLGFQFKGGEVTIFLDTLRLGKALIDTTFYVPAQSEFTVPAKLKIDLAYLSAHGLKLDSTMVTLNGKFKGSIAGISKTLDISYKGLHNINLIMEPF
;
A
#
# COMPACT_ATOMS: atom_id res chain seq x y z
N MET A 1 -3.91 -71.47 -55.08
CA MET A 1 -4.63 -70.21 -55.38
C MET A 1 -5.28 -69.70 -54.08
N LYS A 2 -4.81 -68.57 -53.52
CA LYS A 2 -5.15 -68.08 -52.17
C LYS A 2 -6.55 -67.44 -52.13
N ARG A 3 -7.39 -67.86 -51.18
CA ARG A 3 -8.68 -67.21 -50.85
C ARG A 3 -8.43 -65.94 -50.04
N ILE A 4 -8.99 -64.82 -50.49
CA ILE A 4 -9.01 -63.54 -49.79
C ILE A 4 -10.19 -63.55 -48.80
N LYS A 5 -9.91 -63.34 -47.50
CA LYS A 5 -10.94 -63.14 -46.46
C LYS A 5 -11.26 -61.65 -46.38
N ILE A 6 -12.52 -61.30 -46.62
CA ILE A 6 -13.07 -59.96 -46.41
C ILE A 6 -13.46 -59.84 -44.94
N ILE A 7 -12.92 -58.84 -44.24
CA ILE A 7 -13.21 -58.54 -42.83
C ILE A 7 -14.40 -57.56 -42.80
N PRO A 8 -15.41 -57.74 -41.94
CA PRO A 8 -16.61 -56.90 -41.92
C PRO A 8 -16.31 -55.50 -41.34
N PHE A 9 -16.88 -54.49 -42.02
CA PHE A 9 -16.73 -53.05 -41.78
C PHE A 9 -17.33 -52.54 -40.46
N THR A 10 -17.96 -53.41 -39.66
CA THR A 10 -18.69 -53.02 -38.44
C THR A 10 -17.80 -52.85 -37.21
N LEU A 11 -16.55 -53.33 -37.22
CA LEU A 11 -15.61 -53.19 -36.09
C LEU A 11 -14.87 -51.85 -36.03
N PHE A 12 -15.04 -50.99 -37.05
CA PHE A 12 -14.32 -49.72 -37.11
C PHE A 12 -15.06 -48.58 -36.37
N ARG A 13 -16.40 -48.60 -36.32
CA ARG A 13 -17.20 -47.45 -35.83
C ARG A 13 -17.13 -47.22 -34.31
N ASP A 14 -16.98 -48.27 -33.52
CA ASP A 14 -17.03 -48.16 -32.06
C ASP A 14 -15.74 -47.58 -31.44
N ARG A 15 -14.60 -47.71 -32.13
CA ARG A 15 -13.33 -47.14 -31.62
C ARG A 15 -13.24 -45.62 -31.74
N TYR A 16 -13.93 -45.01 -32.72
CA TYR A 16 -13.91 -43.55 -32.90
C TYR A 16 -14.85 -42.84 -31.92
N ALA A 17 -16.01 -43.42 -31.60
CA ALA A 17 -16.96 -42.82 -30.66
C ALA A 17 -16.42 -42.73 -29.23
N LEU A 18 -15.59 -43.70 -28.82
CA LEU A 18 -14.91 -43.70 -27.51
C LEU A 18 -13.76 -42.68 -27.42
N ALA A 19 -13.07 -42.41 -28.54
CA ALA A 19 -11.96 -41.46 -28.57
C ALA A 19 -12.40 -39.98 -28.51
N ILE A 20 -13.62 -39.66 -28.96
CA ILE A 20 -14.15 -38.28 -28.91
C ILE A 20 -14.65 -37.93 -27.50
N LYS A 21 -15.23 -38.89 -26.77
CA LYS A 21 -15.75 -38.67 -25.40
C LYS A 21 -14.65 -38.42 -24.36
N SER A 22 -13.47 -39.04 -24.50
CA SER A 22 -12.35 -38.87 -23.57
C SER A 22 -11.68 -37.49 -23.68
N ASN A 23 -11.57 -36.95 -24.90
CA ASN A 23 -11.00 -35.62 -25.15
C ASN A 23 -11.89 -34.47 -24.63
N MET A 24 -13.20 -34.65 -24.60
CA MET A 24 -14.16 -33.65 -24.10
C MET A 24 -14.31 -33.64 -22.56
N MET A 25 -13.92 -34.71 -21.87
CA MET A 25 -13.84 -34.76 -20.40
C MET A 25 -12.52 -34.18 -19.85
N LEU A 26 -11.41 -34.33 -20.58
CA LEU A 26 -10.11 -33.77 -20.17
C LEU A 26 -10.07 -32.23 -20.22
N THR A 27 -10.87 -31.60 -21.09
CA THR A 27 -10.91 -30.14 -21.24
C THR A 27 -11.61 -29.44 -20.07
N LYS A 28 -12.69 -30.01 -19.53
CA LYS A 28 -13.40 -29.44 -18.38
C LYS A 28 -12.62 -29.57 -17.06
N ARG A 29 -11.89 -30.67 -16.87
CA ARG A 29 -11.09 -30.91 -15.65
C ARG A 29 -9.87 -30.00 -15.56
N ASN A 30 -9.23 -29.73 -16.70
CA ASN A 30 -8.07 -28.84 -16.78
C ASN A 30 -8.46 -27.35 -16.66
N LEU A 31 -9.64 -26.96 -17.14
CA LEU A 31 -10.15 -25.59 -16.95
C LEU A 31 -10.47 -25.29 -15.48
N SER A 32 -10.99 -26.28 -14.74
CA SER A 32 -11.27 -26.17 -13.30
C SER A 32 -9.98 -25.99 -12.48
N LEU A 33 -8.91 -26.74 -12.80
CA LEU A 33 -7.61 -26.57 -12.13
C LEU A 33 -6.98 -25.18 -12.40
N LEU A 34 -7.13 -24.64 -13.62
CA LEU A 34 -6.59 -23.34 -13.98
C LEU A 34 -7.31 -22.17 -13.27
N VAL A 35 -8.60 -22.32 -12.98
CA VAL A 35 -9.38 -21.31 -12.23
C VAL A 35 -9.00 -21.33 -10.75
N CYS A 36 -8.69 -22.49 -10.16
CA CYS A 36 -8.26 -22.60 -8.77
C CYS A 36 -6.88 -21.97 -8.49
N THR A 37 -5.94 -22.00 -9.44
CA THR A 37 -4.61 -21.41 -9.23
C THR A 37 -4.63 -19.88 -9.24
N ILE A 38 -5.59 -19.25 -9.92
CA ILE A 38 -5.72 -17.79 -9.98
C ILE A 38 -6.27 -17.21 -8.66
N LEU A 39 -7.12 -17.96 -7.94
CA LEU A 39 -7.77 -17.49 -6.71
C LEU A 39 -6.86 -17.52 -5.47
N LEU A 40 -5.77 -18.29 -5.48
CA LEU A 40 -4.86 -18.42 -4.33
C LEU A 40 -3.75 -17.34 -4.30
N GLY A 41 -3.63 -16.51 -5.35
CA GLY A 41 -2.50 -15.58 -5.54
C GLY A 41 -2.67 -14.17 -4.97
N CYS A 42 -3.73 -13.87 -4.20
CA CYS A 42 -3.94 -12.52 -3.68
C CYS A 42 -3.01 -12.23 -2.49
N ALA A 43 -1.79 -11.78 -2.79
CA ALA A 43 -0.86 -11.31 -1.76
C ALA A 43 -1.50 -10.15 -0.97
N PRO A 44 -1.40 -10.14 0.37
CA PRO A 44 -1.96 -9.07 1.17
C PRO A 44 -1.30 -7.73 0.80
N PHE A 45 -2.12 -6.68 0.65
CA PHE A 45 -1.65 -5.31 0.48
C PHE A 45 -0.82 -4.92 1.70
N LYS A 46 0.50 -4.84 1.53
CA LYS A 46 1.46 -4.49 2.58
C LYS A 46 1.38 -3.00 2.87
N THR A 47 1.49 -2.65 4.14
CA THR A 47 1.66 -1.26 4.57
C THR A 47 2.97 -0.71 3.98
N PRO A 48 3.01 0.57 3.56
CA PRO A 48 4.24 1.21 3.16
C PRO A 48 5.27 1.19 4.29
N GLN A 49 6.53 0.99 3.92
CA GLN A 49 7.64 1.06 4.86
C GLN A 49 8.11 2.51 4.99
N PHE A 50 8.22 3.01 6.21
CA PHE A 50 8.81 4.34 6.45
C PHE A 50 10.32 4.31 6.18
N ARG A 51 10.80 5.29 5.41
CA ARG A 51 12.21 5.52 5.08
C ARG A 51 12.58 6.98 5.34
N MET A 52 12.26 7.46 6.53
CA MET A 52 12.50 8.85 6.88
C MET A 52 14.01 9.13 7.00
N PRO A 53 14.49 10.29 6.50
CA PRO A 53 15.85 10.75 6.77
C PRO A 53 16.02 11.10 8.25
N SER A 54 17.26 11.14 8.75
CA SER A 54 17.57 11.49 10.14
C SER A 54 17.28 12.95 10.49
N LEU A 55 17.25 13.83 9.49
CA LEU A 55 16.87 15.24 9.61
C LEU A 55 15.51 15.43 8.93
N LEU A 56 14.51 15.89 9.69
CA LEU A 56 13.16 16.13 9.19
C LEU A 56 12.92 17.63 9.04
N ASP A 57 12.60 18.02 7.81
CA ASP A 57 12.19 19.39 7.52
C ASP A 57 10.74 19.62 7.94
N VAL A 58 10.53 20.72 8.66
CA VAL A 58 9.23 21.20 9.11
C VAL A 58 9.09 22.66 8.69
N GLU A 59 8.25 22.89 7.70
CA GLU A 59 7.97 24.21 7.13
C GLU A 59 6.84 24.88 7.93
N VAL A 60 7.05 26.11 8.38
CA VAL A 60 5.99 26.93 8.98
C VAL A 60 5.22 27.62 7.87
N LEU A 61 3.99 27.15 7.59
CA LEU A 61 3.18 27.67 6.49
C LEU A 61 2.44 28.97 6.83
N LYS A 62 2.01 29.10 8.08
CA LYS A 62 1.23 30.25 8.54
C LYS A 62 1.42 30.45 10.02
N TRP A 63 1.74 31.68 10.40
CA TRP A 63 1.71 32.13 11.78
C TRP A 63 0.32 32.68 12.11
N ASP A 64 -0.32 32.16 13.16
CA ASP A 64 -1.61 32.63 13.67
C ASP A 64 -1.57 32.88 15.20
N GLY A 65 -0.40 33.26 15.70
CA GLY A 65 -0.14 33.48 17.12
C GLY A 65 0.36 32.19 17.78
N SER A 66 -0.40 31.68 18.75
CA SER A 66 0.00 30.51 19.55
C SER A 66 -0.22 29.16 18.84
N SER A 67 -0.79 29.14 17.63
CA SER A 67 -1.17 27.89 16.99
C SER A 67 -0.73 27.70 15.53
N PRO A 68 0.56 27.91 15.20
CA PRO A 68 1.00 27.95 13.81
C PRO A 68 0.65 26.67 13.03
N THR A 69 0.42 26.84 11.73
CA THR A 69 0.22 25.71 10.82
C THR A 69 1.57 25.32 10.23
N ILE A 70 1.95 24.06 10.41
CA ILE A 70 3.19 23.50 9.89
C ILE A 70 2.91 22.46 8.80
N ARG A 71 3.90 22.26 7.93
CA ARG A 71 3.94 21.18 6.94
C ARG A 71 5.18 20.34 7.16
N THR A 72 5.02 19.05 7.04
CA THR A 72 6.15 18.12 6.96
C THR A 72 5.84 17.01 5.96
N LYS A 73 6.82 16.15 5.71
CA LYS A 73 6.79 15.13 4.67
C LYS A 73 7.28 13.81 5.26
N ALA A 74 6.46 12.77 5.18
CA ALA A 74 6.91 11.41 5.48
C ALA A 74 7.44 10.77 4.20
N VAL A 75 8.66 10.23 4.25
CA VAL A 75 9.24 9.43 3.16
C VAL A 75 8.92 7.96 3.41
N CYS A 76 8.32 7.32 2.41
CA CYS A 76 7.85 5.95 2.47
C CYS A 76 8.29 5.16 1.23
N TYR A 77 8.25 3.84 1.32
CA TYR A 77 8.53 2.91 0.23
C TYR A 77 7.38 1.92 0.05
N ASN A 78 6.91 1.78 -1.19
CA ASN A 78 5.91 0.81 -1.54
C ASN A 78 6.53 -0.59 -1.68
N GLN A 79 6.40 -1.41 -0.65
CA GLN A 79 6.87 -2.80 -0.66
C GLN A 79 6.02 -3.75 -1.51
N ASN A 80 4.91 -3.28 -2.11
CA ASN A 80 4.04 -4.09 -2.95
C ASN A 80 4.59 -4.19 -4.39
N HIS A 81 4.35 -5.32 -5.05
CA HIS A 81 4.66 -5.50 -6.48
C HIS A 81 3.66 -4.80 -7.41
N LEU A 82 2.60 -4.20 -6.82
CA LEU A 82 1.60 -3.42 -7.52
C LEU A 82 1.60 -2.00 -6.99
N GLY A 83 1.38 -1.04 -7.90
CA GLY A 83 1.09 0.33 -7.52
C GLY A 83 -0.31 0.47 -6.94
N PHE A 84 -0.52 1.49 -6.13
CA PHE A 84 -1.81 1.78 -5.50
C PHE A 84 -2.12 3.27 -5.55
N GLN A 85 -3.40 3.61 -5.49
CA GLN A 85 -3.83 4.99 -5.26
C GLN A 85 -3.87 5.25 -3.76
N PHE A 86 -3.03 6.17 -3.28
CA PHE A 86 -3.14 6.73 -1.95
C PHE A 86 -4.36 7.67 -1.91
N LYS A 87 -5.25 7.51 -0.93
CA LYS A 87 -6.55 8.21 -0.83
C LYS A 87 -6.70 8.95 0.50
N GLY A 88 -5.59 9.51 0.99
CA GLY A 88 -5.56 10.23 2.24
C GLY A 88 -5.46 9.35 3.48
N GLY A 89 -5.52 10.00 4.63
CA GLY A 89 -5.36 9.36 5.92
C GLY A 89 -5.36 10.37 7.06
N GLU A 90 -5.19 9.84 8.26
CA GLU A 90 -5.08 10.63 9.47
C GLU A 90 -3.98 10.05 10.36
N VAL A 91 -3.15 10.92 10.92
CA VAL A 91 -2.01 10.53 11.74
C VAL A 91 -1.93 11.43 12.96
N THR A 92 -1.80 10.83 14.13
CA THR A 92 -1.41 11.56 15.34
C THR A 92 0.11 11.53 15.44
N ILE A 93 0.69 12.71 15.61
CA ILE A 93 2.14 12.92 15.65
C ILE A 93 2.55 13.23 17.09
N PHE A 94 3.61 12.58 17.54
CA PHE A 94 4.25 12.84 18.83
C PHE A 94 5.75 13.11 18.64
N LEU A 95 6.28 14.00 19.46
CA LEU A 95 7.71 14.19 19.67
C LEU A 95 8.00 13.79 21.11
N ASP A 96 8.78 12.74 21.29
CA ASP A 96 8.97 12.03 22.55
C ASP A 96 7.62 11.61 23.16
N THR A 97 7.21 12.24 24.27
CA THR A 97 5.92 12.01 24.93
C THR A 97 4.89 13.10 24.59
N LEU A 98 5.31 14.18 23.93
CA LEU A 98 4.47 15.34 23.63
C LEU A 98 3.64 15.08 22.38
N ARG A 99 2.32 15.23 22.51
CA ARG A 99 1.40 15.15 21.37
C ARG A 99 1.42 16.47 20.61
N LEU A 100 1.85 16.45 19.35
CA LEU A 100 1.84 17.63 18.49
C LEU A 100 0.44 17.93 17.96
N GLY A 101 -0.30 16.87 17.62
CA GLY A 101 -1.64 17.00 17.08
C GLY A 101 -2.01 15.87 16.14
N LYS A 102 -3.15 16.05 15.47
CA LYS A 102 -3.65 15.13 14.45
C LYS A 102 -3.52 15.81 13.08
N ALA A 103 -2.68 15.24 12.23
CA ALA A 103 -2.54 15.66 10.83
C ALA A 103 -3.61 14.97 10.00
N LEU A 104 -4.32 15.77 9.19
CA LEU A 104 -5.21 15.26 8.15
C LEU A 104 -4.44 15.28 6.82
N ILE A 105 -4.46 14.15 6.14
CA ILE A 105 -3.82 13.96 4.84
C ILE A 105 -4.94 13.85 3.82
N ASP A 106 -5.24 14.95 3.16
CA ASP A 106 -6.34 15.11 2.20
C ASP A 106 -5.90 14.96 0.74
N THR A 107 -4.66 14.53 0.50
CA THR A 107 -4.10 14.34 -0.83
C THR A 107 -4.40 12.95 -1.38
N THR A 108 -4.76 12.89 -2.67
CA THR A 108 -4.87 11.65 -3.45
C THR A 108 -3.84 11.62 -4.56
N PHE A 109 -3.05 10.56 -4.65
CA PHE A 109 -2.02 10.40 -5.68
C PHE A 109 -1.65 8.94 -5.91
N TYR A 110 -1.07 8.68 -7.09
CA TYR A 110 -0.62 7.35 -7.48
C TYR A 110 0.76 7.06 -6.90
N VAL A 111 0.91 5.88 -6.31
CA VAL A 111 2.15 5.34 -5.80
C VAL A 111 2.56 4.15 -6.68
N PRO A 112 3.67 4.25 -7.43
CA PRO A 112 4.19 3.14 -8.23
C PRO A 112 4.58 1.92 -7.38
N ALA A 113 4.63 0.75 -7.99
CA ALA A 113 5.16 -0.46 -7.36
C ALA A 113 6.64 -0.28 -7.02
N GLN A 114 7.10 -0.82 -5.89
CA GLN A 114 8.53 -0.85 -5.52
C GLN A 114 9.24 0.51 -5.62
N SER A 115 8.54 1.60 -5.28
CA SER A 115 9.09 2.95 -5.37
C SER A 115 9.02 3.68 -4.05
N GLU A 116 9.91 4.65 -3.88
CA GLU A 116 9.79 5.66 -2.84
C GLU A 116 8.73 6.69 -3.21
N PHE A 117 8.09 7.24 -2.21
CA PHE A 117 7.09 8.30 -2.34
C PHE A 117 7.03 9.13 -1.07
N THR A 118 6.50 10.34 -1.20
CA THR A 118 6.38 11.29 -0.09
C THR A 118 4.93 11.56 0.23
N VAL A 119 4.58 11.50 1.50
CA VAL A 119 3.25 11.85 2.01
C VAL A 119 3.32 13.20 2.71
N PRO A 120 2.72 14.27 2.15
CA PRO A 120 2.66 15.55 2.82
C PRO A 120 1.68 15.50 3.99
N ALA A 121 2.07 16.03 5.13
CA ALA A 121 1.22 16.18 6.31
C ALA A 121 1.16 17.66 6.69
N LYS A 122 -0.06 18.16 6.91
CA LYS A 122 -0.31 19.49 7.46
C LYS A 122 -0.99 19.33 8.81
N LEU A 123 -0.53 20.10 9.78
CA LEU A 123 -1.17 20.15 11.08
C LEU A 123 -1.01 21.53 11.71
N LYS A 124 -2.01 21.89 12.50
CA LYS A 124 -1.99 23.03 13.39
C LYS A 124 -1.46 22.55 14.74
N ILE A 125 -0.39 23.17 15.24
CA ILE A 125 0.23 22.80 16.52
C ILE A 125 -0.13 23.82 17.60
N ASP A 126 -0.14 23.41 18.87
CA ASP A 126 -0.26 24.34 20.01
C ASP A 126 1.14 24.67 20.53
N LEU A 127 1.69 25.81 20.11
CA LEU A 127 3.05 26.19 20.48
C LEU A 127 3.17 26.49 21.97
N ALA A 128 2.12 27.03 22.60
CA ALA A 128 2.14 27.35 24.03
C ALA A 128 2.22 26.07 24.87
N TYR A 129 1.44 25.05 24.52
CA TYR A 129 1.53 23.72 25.12
C TYR A 129 2.94 23.14 24.95
N LEU A 130 3.45 23.12 23.72
CA LEU A 130 4.76 22.54 23.41
C LEU A 130 5.91 23.24 24.14
N SER A 131 5.88 24.58 24.21
CA SER A 131 6.89 25.36 24.95
C SER A 131 6.82 25.10 26.46
N ALA A 132 5.62 25.02 27.02
CA ALA A 132 5.43 24.80 28.46
C ALA A 132 5.88 23.39 28.91
N HIS A 133 5.88 22.42 27.99
CA HIS A 133 6.25 21.03 28.27
C HIS A 133 7.64 20.65 27.75
N GLY A 134 8.46 21.63 27.33
CA GLY A 134 9.86 21.41 26.97
C GLY A 134 10.06 20.69 25.64
N LEU A 135 9.47 21.21 24.56
CA LEU A 135 9.71 20.74 23.20
C LEU A 135 11.21 20.63 22.89
N LYS A 136 11.64 19.44 22.46
CA LYS A 136 12.99 19.17 21.99
C LYS A 136 12.99 18.90 20.49
N LEU A 137 13.87 19.58 19.75
CA LEU A 137 13.97 19.44 18.30
C LEU A 137 15.13 18.52 17.89
N ASP A 138 16.19 18.46 18.71
CA ASP A 138 17.34 17.61 18.44
C ASP A 138 17.19 16.23 19.08
N SER A 139 17.50 15.17 18.32
CA SER A 139 17.49 13.79 18.77
C SER A 139 16.21 13.48 19.57
N THR A 140 15.05 13.77 18.96
CA THR A 140 13.72 13.53 19.52
C THR A 140 13.08 12.30 18.87
N MET A 141 12.32 11.55 19.64
CA MET A 141 11.62 10.37 19.17
C MET A 141 10.32 10.76 18.47
N VAL A 142 10.29 10.72 17.14
CA VAL A 142 9.08 10.95 16.36
C VAL A 142 8.26 9.66 16.36
N THR A 143 7.02 9.74 16.87
CA THR A 143 6.06 8.64 16.82
C THR A 143 4.85 9.06 15.98
N LEU A 144 4.48 8.22 15.01
CA LEU A 144 3.28 8.39 14.20
C LEU A 144 2.34 7.22 14.47
N ASN A 145 1.08 7.51 14.77
CA ASN A 145 0.03 6.49 14.89
C ASN A 145 -1.20 6.95 14.13
N GLY A 146 -1.71 6.12 13.23
CA GLY A 146 -2.79 6.54 12.37
C GLY A 146 -3.27 5.47 11.41
N LYS A 147 -4.00 5.92 10.40
CA LYS A 147 -4.55 5.08 9.34
C LYS A 147 -4.43 5.81 8.01
N PHE A 148 -4.23 5.05 6.94
CA PHE A 148 -4.36 5.59 5.58
C PHE A 148 -5.26 4.70 4.74
N LYS A 149 -5.87 5.30 3.72
CA LYS A 149 -6.69 4.60 2.74
C LYS A 149 -5.92 4.43 1.45
N GLY A 150 -5.84 3.22 0.95
CA GLY A 150 -5.25 2.88 -0.35
C GLY A 150 -6.26 2.18 -1.24
N SER A 151 -6.06 2.18 -2.55
CA SER A 151 -6.81 1.30 -3.45
C SER A 151 -5.98 0.72 -4.58
N ILE A 152 -6.19 -0.55 -4.87
CA ILE A 152 -5.59 -1.28 -6.00
C ILE A 152 -6.74 -1.79 -6.87
N ALA A 153 -6.69 -1.53 -8.17
CA ALA A 153 -7.69 -1.98 -9.15
C ALA A 153 -9.16 -1.73 -8.70
N GLY A 154 -9.44 -0.56 -8.12
CA GLY A 154 -10.78 -0.17 -7.65
C GLY A 154 -11.14 -0.65 -6.23
N ILE A 155 -10.46 -1.67 -5.70
CA ILE A 155 -10.70 -2.18 -4.34
C ILE A 155 -9.96 -1.29 -3.34
N SER A 156 -10.69 -0.66 -2.43
CA SER A 156 -10.12 0.21 -1.39
C SER A 156 -9.94 -0.55 -0.07
N LYS A 157 -8.83 -0.29 0.63
CA LYS A 157 -8.55 -0.79 1.98
C LYS A 157 -8.02 0.35 2.84
N THR A 158 -8.43 0.35 4.11
CA THR A 158 -7.83 1.20 5.15
C THR A 158 -6.84 0.35 5.91
N LEU A 159 -5.61 0.85 6.08
CA LEU A 159 -4.55 0.19 6.82
C LEU A 159 -4.10 1.07 7.97
N ASP A 160 -3.82 0.43 9.11
CA ASP A 160 -3.20 1.09 10.25
C ASP A 160 -1.71 1.32 9.97
N ILE A 161 -1.19 2.44 10.43
CA ILE A 161 0.22 2.80 10.36
C ILE A 161 0.72 3.15 11.76
N SER A 162 1.88 2.60 12.08
CA SER A 162 2.65 2.95 13.27
C SER A 162 4.10 3.11 12.86
N TYR A 163 4.70 4.19 13.33
CA TYR A 163 6.11 4.49 13.11
C TYR A 163 6.71 5.07 14.38
N LYS A 164 7.97 4.74 14.62
CA LYS A 164 8.76 5.29 15.70
C LYS A 164 10.21 5.40 15.24
N GLY A 165 10.81 6.57 15.34
CA GLY A 165 12.21 6.81 14.94
C GLY A 165 12.80 8.04 15.61
N LEU A 166 14.12 8.03 15.78
CA LEU A 166 14.88 9.15 16.37
C LEU A 166 15.32 10.10 15.26
N HIS A 167 15.02 11.39 15.42
CA HIS A 167 15.26 12.41 14.40
C HIS A 167 15.73 13.73 14.99
N ASN A 168 16.40 14.53 14.15
CA ASN A 168 16.57 15.96 14.37
C ASN A 168 15.50 16.70 13.55
N ILE A 169 14.95 17.77 14.09
CA ILE A 169 13.93 18.59 13.44
C ILE A 169 14.56 19.89 12.96
N ASN A 170 14.51 20.12 11.65
CA ASN A 170 14.90 21.38 11.04
C ASN A 170 13.65 22.24 10.82
N LEU A 171 13.58 23.38 11.50
CA LEU A 171 12.49 24.33 11.31
C LEU A 171 12.82 25.28 10.16
N ILE A 172 11.98 25.29 9.15
CA ILE A 172 12.10 26.17 7.98
C ILE A 172 11.02 27.25 8.08
N MET A 173 11.46 28.49 8.13
CA MET A 173 10.60 29.67 8.03
C MET A 173 10.86 30.34 6.70
N GLU A 174 9.90 30.27 5.78
CA GLU A 174 9.97 31.08 4.56
C GLU A 174 9.52 32.52 4.87
N PRO A 175 10.20 33.54 4.31
CA PRO A 175 9.76 34.92 4.45
C PRO A 175 8.37 35.09 3.80
N PHE A 176 7.43 35.65 4.56
CA PHE A 176 6.07 35.97 4.13
C PHE A 176 6.03 37.24 3.27
#